data_AF-A0A919F2S4-F1
#
_entry.id   AF-A0A919F2S4-F1
#
_cell.length_a   1.000
_cell.length_b   1.000
_cell.length_c   1.000
_cell.angle_alpha   90.00
_cell.angle_beta   90.00
_cell.angle_gamma   90.00
#
_symmetry.space_group_name_H-M   'P 1'
#
loop_
_entity.id
_entity.type
_entity.pdbx_description
1 polymer ?
#
loop_
_entity_poly.entity_id
_entity_poly.type
_entity_poly.pdbx_seq_one_letter_code
_entity_poly.pdbx_strand_id
1 'polypeptide(L)'
;MSARFRLCGHGTGPLHPGDHKAVAEFTAMLTSRQRPAPWTGRGDVAVRIAPDARALERGRPTEGQQPDADPVALVLIHPDTETALTGTLHCARARIHGAWTEPYGLLTHALAGRGLPPDIDLST
;
A
#
# COMPACT_ATOMS: atom_id res chain seq x y z
N MET A 1 -37.77 -11.13 25.36
CA MET A 1 -37.68 -9.90 24.55
C MET A 1 -36.44 -9.99 23.68
N SER A 2 -36.58 -10.39 22.42
CA SER A 2 -35.44 -10.47 21.49
C SER A 2 -35.21 -9.09 20.87
N ALA A 3 -34.05 -8.49 21.13
CA ALA A 3 -33.64 -7.26 20.47
C ALA A 3 -33.47 -7.57 18.97
N ARG A 4 -34.39 -7.05 18.15
CA ARG A 4 -34.21 -7.02 16.69
C ARG A 4 -33.09 -6.03 16.41
N PHE A 5 -31.89 -6.54 16.14
CA PHE A 5 -30.85 -5.74 15.51
C PHE A 5 -31.42 -5.21 14.19
N ARG A 6 -31.74 -3.91 14.17
CA ARG A 6 -32.07 -3.23 12.91
C ARG A 6 -30.77 -3.20 12.12
N LEU A 7 -30.69 -3.97 11.05
CA LEU A 7 -29.72 -3.75 10.00
C LEU A 7 -29.82 -2.27 9.60
N CYS A 8 -28.73 -1.51 9.77
CA CYS A 8 -28.64 -0.16 9.24
C CYS A 8 -29.01 -0.21 7.76
N GLY A 9 -30.04 0.54 7.37
CA GLY A 9 -30.55 0.52 6.01
C GLY A 9 -29.48 1.03 5.04
N HIS A 10 -29.08 0.19 4.08
CA HIS A 10 -28.55 0.67 2.81
C HIS A 10 -29.73 1.36 2.10
N GLY A 11 -29.91 2.65 2.35
CA GLY A 11 -30.96 3.42 1.68
C GLY A 11 -30.77 3.32 0.17
N THR A 12 -31.82 2.97 -0.56
CA THR A 12 -31.82 2.85 -2.03
C THR A 12 -31.75 4.21 -2.76
N GLY A 13 -31.19 5.23 -2.10
CA GLY A 13 -31.01 6.59 -2.62
C GLY A 13 -29.58 6.83 -3.11
N PRO A 14 -29.35 7.93 -3.84
CA PRO A 14 -28.01 8.30 -4.30
C PRO A 14 -27.06 8.48 -3.11
N LEU A 15 -25.78 8.17 -3.33
CA LEU A 15 -24.71 8.38 -2.35
C LEU A 15 -24.75 9.84 -1.86
N HIS A 16 -24.65 10.04 -0.56
CA HIS A 16 -24.62 11.39 0.01
C HIS A 16 -23.42 12.15 -0.58
N PRO A 17 -23.56 13.42 -1.04
CA PRO A 17 -22.47 14.17 -1.67
C PRO A 17 -21.18 14.23 -0.85
N GLY A 18 -21.29 14.26 0.48
CA GLY A 18 -20.15 14.23 1.40
C GLY A 18 -19.31 12.95 1.33
N ASP A 19 -19.88 11.84 0.85
CA ASP A 19 -19.20 10.54 0.77
C ASP A 19 -18.55 10.29 -0.60
N HIS A 20 -18.83 11.13 -1.60
CA HIS A 20 -18.38 10.91 -2.99
C HIS A 20 -16.86 10.83 -3.08
N LYS A 21 -16.16 11.70 -2.36
CA LYS A 21 -14.69 11.71 -2.33
C LYS A 21 -14.13 10.41 -1.73
N ALA A 22 -14.62 10.01 -0.56
CA ALA A 22 -14.16 8.80 0.11
C ALA A 22 -14.42 7.54 -0.73
N VAL A 23 -15.59 7.45 -1.37
CA VAL A 23 -15.92 6.33 -2.27
C VAL A 23 -15.04 6.33 -3.51
N ALA A 24 -14.73 7.50 -4.09
CA ALA A 24 -13.84 7.61 -5.22
C ALA A 24 -12.41 7.16 -4.88
N GLU A 25 -11.86 7.64 -3.75
CA GLU A 25 -10.52 7.24 -3.27
C GLU A 25 -10.45 5.75 -2.98
N PHE A 26 -11.46 5.19 -2.30
CA PHE A 26 -11.53 3.76 -2.03
C PHE A 26 -11.63 2.93 -3.32
N THR A 27 -12.45 3.35 -4.28
CA THR A 27 -12.58 2.69 -5.58
C THR A 27 -11.28 2.74 -6.39
N ALA A 28 -10.57 3.87 -6.35
CA ALA A 28 -9.25 4.00 -6.98
C ALA A 28 -8.24 3.03 -6.35
N MET A 29 -8.21 2.95 -5.01
CA MET A 29 -7.34 2.00 -4.29
C MET A 29 -7.64 0.56 -4.66
N LEU A 30 -8.93 0.16 -4.68
CA LEU A 30 -9.32 -1.19 -5.09
C LEU A 30 -8.90 -1.49 -6.52
N THR A 31 -9.07 -0.54 -7.44
CA THR A 31 -8.69 -0.68 -8.84
C THR A 31 -7.18 -0.87 -8.98
N SER A 32 -6.38 -0.02 -8.34
CA SER A 32 -4.91 -0.14 -8.35
C SER A 32 -4.48 -1.50 -7.79
N ARG A 33 -5.06 -1.92 -6.67
CA ARG A 33 -4.71 -3.19 -6.01
C ARG A 33 -5.06 -4.42 -6.85
N GLN A 34 -6.20 -4.39 -7.55
CA GLN A 34 -6.64 -5.51 -8.40
C GLN A 34 -5.82 -5.59 -9.70
N ARG A 35 -5.39 -4.45 -10.24
CA ARG A 35 -4.64 -4.35 -11.49
C ARG A 35 -3.41 -3.48 -11.27
N PRO A 36 -2.41 -4.00 -10.52
CA PRO A 36 -1.22 -3.23 -10.23
C PRO A 36 -0.48 -2.92 -11.53
N ALA A 37 -0.08 -1.67 -11.70
CA ALA A 37 0.82 -1.31 -12.79
C ALA A 37 2.16 -2.02 -12.59
N PRO A 38 2.72 -2.66 -13.63
CA PRO A 38 4.00 -3.33 -13.51
C PRO A 38 5.09 -2.31 -13.18
N TRP A 39 5.97 -2.66 -12.25
CA TRP A 39 7.13 -1.84 -11.94
C TRP A 39 8.26 -2.11 -12.94
N THR A 40 8.77 -1.04 -13.56
CA THR A 40 9.78 -1.11 -14.64
C THR A 40 11.22 -1.03 -14.14
N GLY A 41 11.44 -1.16 -12.83
CA GLY A 41 12.76 -0.99 -12.22
C GLY A 41 13.15 0.47 -11.94
N ARG A 42 12.21 1.42 -12.12
CA ARG A 42 12.42 2.85 -11.87
C ARG A 42 11.26 3.44 -11.08
N GLY A 43 11.57 4.44 -10.27
CA GLY A 43 10.60 5.07 -9.38
C GLY A 43 10.22 4.19 -8.20
N ASP A 44 9.33 4.72 -7.36
CA ASP A 44 8.92 4.06 -6.13
C ASP A 44 8.04 2.82 -6.39
N VAL A 45 8.06 1.89 -5.45
CA VAL A 45 7.38 0.59 -5.51
C VAL A 45 6.39 0.43 -4.38
N ALA A 46 5.35 -0.35 -4.61
CA ALA A 46 4.47 -0.84 -3.55
C ALA A 46 4.95 -2.23 -3.10
N VAL A 47 5.34 -2.35 -1.83
CA VAL A 47 5.98 -3.55 -1.28
C VAL A 47 5.10 -4.21 -0.23
N ARG A 48 5.02 -5.54 -0.26
CA ARG A 48 4.39 -6.34 0.80
C ARG A 48 5.40 -6.64 1.90
N ILE A 49 5.16 -6.12 3.10
CA ILE A 49 6.07 -6.32 4.24
C ILE A 49 5.94 -7.70 4.90
N ALA A 50 4.87 -8.45 4.62
CA ALA A 50 4.74 -9.86 4.99
C ALA A 50 4.06 -10.64 3.84
N PRO A 51 4.31 -11.96 3.71
CA PRO A 51 3.83 -12.77 2.58
C PRO A 51 2.31 -12.66 2.35
N ASP A 52 1.54 -12.77 3.44
CA ASP A 52 0.06 -12.71 3.41
C ASP A 52 -0.49 -11.31 3.74
N ALA A 53 0.39 -10.30 3.86
CA ALA A 53 -0.02 -8.97 4.25
C ALA A 53 -0.89 -8.33 3.17
N ARG A 54 -2.00 -7.76 3.63
CA ARG A 54 -2.81 -6.87 2.79
C ARG A 54 -2.26 -5.45 2.74
N ALA A 55 -1.42 -5.08 3.69
CA ALA A 55 -0.77 -3.77 3.74
C ALA A 55 0.30 -3.65 2.65
N LEU A 56 0.50 -2.43 2.18
CA LEU A 56 1.55 -2.10 1.22
C LEU A 56 2.32 -0.89 1.74
N GLU A 57 3.63 -0.93 1.61
CA GLU A 57 4.50 0.19 1.94
C GLU A 57 5.13 0.78 0.69
N ARG A 58 5.37 2.09 0.71
CA ARG A 58 6.10 2.79 -0.35
C ARG A 58 7.59 2.53 -0.17
N GLY A 59 8.19 1.82 -1.11
CA GLY A 59 9.63 1.59 -1.18
C GLY A 59 10.27 2.48 -2.23
N ARG A 60 11.41 3.09 -1.90
CA ARG A 60 12.25 3.83 -2.85
C ARG A 60 13.52 3.02 -3.12
N PRO A 61 13.74 2.53 -4.36
CA PRO A 61 14.98 1.86 -4.72
C PRO A 61 16.19 2.76 -4.51
N THR A 62 17.33 2.19 -4.13
CA THR A 62 18.59 2.93 -4.02
C THR A 62 19.04 3.45 -5.38
N GLU A 63 19.71 4.60 -5.41
CA GLU A 63 20.27 5.16 -6.64
C GLU A 63 21.25 4.17 -7.30
N GLY A 64 21.26 4.15 -8.64
CA GLY A 64 22.15 3.27 -9.41
C GLY A 64 21.75 1.79 -9.45
N GLN A 65 20.65 1.39 -8.78
CA GLN A 65 20.11 0.04 -8.89
C GLN A 65 19.80 -0.31 -10.35
N GLN A 66 20.21 -1.50 -10.78
CA GLN A 66 19.78 -2.03 -12.07
C GLN A 66 18.27 -2.34 -12.07
N PRO A 67 17.54 -2.03 -13.15
CA PRO A 67 16.08 -2.24 -13.23
C PRO A 67 15.63 -3.69 -13.01
N ASP A 68 16.50 -4.65 -13.33
CA ASP A 68 16.29 -6.10 -13.27
C ASP A 68 16.93 -6.76 -12.04
N ALA A 69 17.46 -5.97 -11.09
CA ALA A 69 18.04 -6.49 -9.86
C ALA A 69 17.02 -7.34 -9.07
N ASP A 70 17.50 -8.44 -8.52
CA ASP A 70 16.81 -9.28 -7.54
C ASP A 70 17.88 -9.90 -6.60
N PRO A 71 17.89 -9.54 -5.31
CA PRO A 71 16.96 -8.66 -4.61
C PRO A 71 17.15 -7.18 -4.95
N VAL A 72 16.06 -6.42 -4.85
CA VAL A 72 16.03 -4.96 -4.98
C VAL A 72 16.40 -4.33 -3.63
N ALA A 73 17.51 -3.62 -3.57
CA ALA A 73 17.84 -2.72 -2.45
C ALA A 73 16.92 -1.47 -2.42
N LEU A 74 16.18 -1.27 -1.35
CA LEU A 74 15.26 -0.13 -1.20
C LEU A 74 15.17 0.36 0.24
N VAL A 75 14.69 1.59 0.42
CA VAL A 75 14.28 2.13 1.72
C VAL A 75 12.76 2.27 1.76
N LEU A 76 12.12 1.92 2.87
CA LEU A 76 10.71 2.24 3.04
C LEU A 76 10.58 3.72 3.43
N ILE A 77 9.65 4.43 2.79
CA ILE A 77 9.43 5.85 3.00
C ILE A 77 7.97 6.13 3.36
N HIS A 78 7.75 7.15 4.18
CA HIS A 78 6.40 7.62 4.49
C HIS A 78 5.73 8.13 3.20
N PRO A 79 4.48 7.75 2.90
CA PRO A 79 3.81 8.12 1.67
C PRO A 79 3.70 9.64 1.47
N ASP A 80 3.37 10.39 2.53
CA ASP A 80 3.12 11.84 2.45
C ASP A 80 4.35 12.72 2.74
N THR A 81 5.22 12.33 3.67
CA THR A 81 6.34 13.17 4.12
C THR A 81 7.67 12.84 3.44
N GLU A 82 7.70 11.76 2.64
CA GLU A 82 8.90 11.18 2.02
C GLU A 82 10.03 10.84 3.00
N THR A 83 9.74 10.81 4.30
CA THR A 83 10.73 10.51 5.32
C THR A 83 11.07 9.02 5.29
N ALA A 84 12.36 8.69 5.32
CA ALA A 84 12.80 7.30 5.45
C ALA A 84 12.32 6.71 6.78
N LEU A 85 11.65 5.57 6.71
CA LEU A 85 11.15 4.80 7.86
C LEU A 85 12.13 3.69 8.26
N THR A 86 13.00 3.28 7.34
CA THR A 86 13.98 2.21 7.53
C THR A 86 15.32 2.60 6.95
N GLY A 87 16.37 1.85 7.32
CA GLY A 87 17.57 1.76 6.49
C GLY A 87 17.31 0.97 5.20
N THR A 88 18.37 0.72 4.44
CA THR A 88 18.30 -0.09 3.21
C THR A 88 17.93 -1.53 3.55
N LEU A 89 16.90 -2.04 2.89
CA LEU A 89 16.43 -3.42 2.93
C LEU A 89 16.68 -4.08 1.58
N HIS A 90 16.95 -5.39 1.59
CA HIS A 90 17.00 -6.21 0.38
C HIS A 90 15.64 -6.89 0.19
N CYS A 91 14.92 -6.49 -0.84
CA CYS A 91 13.58 -6.93 -1.15
C CYS A 91 13.60 -7.91 -2.33
N ALA A 92 13.18 -9.15 -2.11
CA ALA A 92 12.90 -10.07 -3.19
C ALA A 92 11.87 -9.44 -4.14
N ARG A 93 12.09 -9.58 -5.45
CA ARG A 93 11.20 -8.98 -6.45
C ARG A 93 9.77 -9.50 -6.36
N ALA A 94 9.59 -10.73 -5.86
CA ALA A 94 8.28 -11.33 -5.58
C ALA A 94 7.45 -10.59 -4.52
N ARG A 95 8.08 -9.80 -3.64
CA ARG A 95 7.40 -8.94 -2.66
C ARG A 95 6.88 -7.64 -3.25
N ILE A 96 7.32 -7.26 -4.44
CA ILE A 96 6.87 -6.06 -5.14
C ILE A 96 5.48 -6.33 -5.73
N HIS A 97 4.49 -5.60 -5.24
CA HIS A 97 3.14 -5.67 -5.75
C HIS A 97 2.99 -4.97 -7.11
N GLY A 98 3.74 -3.90 -7.32
CA GLY A 98 3.73 -3.09 -8.55
C GLY A 98 4.40 -1.73 -8.33
N ALA A 99 4.31 -0.86 -9.33
CA ALA A 99 4.74 0.53 -9.20
C ALA A 99 3.90 1.24 -8.12
N TRP A 100 4.51 2.10 -7.33
CA TRP A 100 3.78 2.88 -6.34
C TRP A 100 2.78 3.84 -7.02
N THR A 101 1.57 3.90 -6.48
CA THR A 101 0.56 4.88 -6.85
C THR A 101 -0.05 5.48 -5.58
N GLU A 102 -0.49 6.73 -5.67
CA GLU A 102 -1.09 7.46 -4.53
C GLU A 102 -2.22 6.69 -3.81
N PRO A 103 -3.13 5.96 -4.51
CA PRO A 103 -4.18 5.20 -3.83
C PRO A 103 -3.68 4.10 -2.89
N TYR A 104 -2.44 3.61 -3.03
CA TYR A 104 -1.85 2.66 -2.08
C TYR A 104 -1.51 3.28 -0.73
N GLY A 105 -1.46 4.62 -0.62
CA GLY A 105 -1.30 5.30 0.67
C GLY A 105 -2.32 4.82 1.71
N LEU A 106 -3.54 4.49 1.26
CA LEU A 106 -4.62 3.93 2.09
C LEU A 106 -4.29 2.57 2.74
N LEU A 107 -3.26 1.89 2.27
CA LEU A 107 -2.86 0.54 2.71
C LEU A 107 -1.57 0.55 3.56
N THR A 108 -0.98 1.72 3.79
CA THR A 108 0.26 1.86 4.57
C THR A 108 0.01 1.76 6.07
N HIS A 109 1.01 1.30 6.80
CA HIS A 109 1.01 1.33 8.26
C HIS A 109 0.93 2.77 8.78
N ALA A 110 1.63 3.70 8.11
CA ALA A 110 1.63 5.11 8.44
C ALA A 110 0.21 5.69 8.52
N LEU A 111 -0.61 5.49 7.49
CA LEU A 111 -1.99 5.98 7.50
C LEU A 111 -2.86 5.28 8.56
N ALA A 112 -2.60 3.99 8.82
CA ALA A 112 -3.28 3.25 9.88
C ALA A 112 -2.87 3.70 11.31
N GLY A 113 -1.93 4.66 11.44
CA GLY A 113 -1.37 5.09 12.72
C GLY A 113 -0.55 3.99 13.40
N ARG A 114 -0.01 3.06 12.62
CA ARG A 114 0.78 1.91 13.11
C ARG A 114 2.24 2.09 12.74
N GLY A 115 3.12 1.67 13.64
CA GLY A 115 4.52 1.50 13.31
C GLY A 115 4.74 0.32 12.36
N LEU A 116 5.85 0.37 11.64
CA LEU A 116 6.35 -0.80 10.93
C LEU A 116 6.76 -1.89 11.95
N PRO A 117 6.62 -3.19 11.61
CA PRO A 117 7.18 -4.26 12.42
C PRO A 117 8.69 -4.06 12.64
N PRO A 118 9.23 -4.37 13.82
CA PRO A 118 10.65 -4.13 14.12
C PRO A 118 11.59 -5.02 13.29
N ASP A 119 11.14 -6.24 12.96
CA ASP A 119 11.94 -7.25 12.25
C ASP A 119 11.40 -7.49 10.83
N ILE A 120 11.35 -6.43 10.01
CA ILE A 120 10.93 -6.57 8.61
C ILE A 120 11.98 -7.36 7.83
N ASP A 121 11.54 -8.50 7.28
CA ASP A 121 12.29 -9.26 6.29
C ASP A 121 11.53 -9.31 4.95
N LEU A 122 12.20 -8.80 3.92
CA LEU A 122 11.70 -8.74 2.54
C LEU A 122 12.43 -9.72 1.62
N SER A 123 13.34 -10.55 2.13
CA SER A 123 14.23 -11.38 1.32
C SER A 123 13.58 -12.62 0.69
N THR A 124 12.34 -12.96 1.05
CA THR A 124 11.63 -14.19 0.66
C THR A 124 10.29 -13.92 0.00
#